data_AF-A0A136L972-F1
#
_entry.id   AF-A0A136L972-F1
#
_cell.length_a   1.000
_cell.length_b   1.000
_cell.length_c   1.000
_cell.angle_alpha   90.00
_cell.angle_beta   90.00
_cell.angle_gamma   90.00
#
_symmetry.space_group_name_H-M   'P 1'
#
loop_
_entity.id
_entity.type
_entity.pdbx_description
1 polymer ?
#
loop_
_entity_poly.entity_id
_entity_poly.type
_entity_poly.pdbx_seq_one_letter_code
_entity_poly.pdbx_strand_id
1 'polypeptide(L)'
;MLWVDCTANIDRYNTADKIASLVRKVREVGFNTIVFDVKPISGQVVYPSQLAPKLRAWKGKELPADFDPLGAMVREARANGLSLLISLNAFSEGHRDFRVGPGYETPELQTVLYEPQPMARIDTGAAVHRFPISEAANPPQLIPESLHVFNDSSRRPQPTPGNFAVTIDRNFRIVDGFESGGFGSALPTIPRGGSLLAGNGPAGEFLRQHALPGRKLEIVADPVFVPISARPRQQVPLMMNPTHPKVVERALAVLGEVVANYDVDGVLYDDRLRYAGMNADFSEPTRAEFEREVGRRLTWPNDVFRYTFTPDFRRGIRPGPYYQWWLEWRAAKLTEYVRAARTIVKSKRPQAVFGVYAGSWYGEYAGIGSNYAAPSFEGGFWFATSEYRRSGFADSLDLLITGCYYPTATVFEAMETDVSIGHSVEYAGYLSNQIAGDRAWTYAGIMLMQYPADPQAFGRALAAACASTQGVMVFDLSHDIDRYWDVMAAAFRVPARAPHMNPQELSRIRSRRAEEEAKGRLPGPLVVAAGAPGTGQ
;
A
#
# COMPACT_ATOMS: atom_id res chain seq x y z
N MET A 1 4.69 20.11 -8.93
CA MET A 1 5.89 19.41 -8.43
C MET A 1 6.27 18.32 -9.43
N LEU A 2 7.54 18.08 -9.67
CA LEU A 2 8.00 16.92 -10.45
C LEU A 2 8.64 15.91 -9.49
N TRP A 3 8.15 14.66 -9.52
CA TRP A 3 8.82 13.56 -8.83
C TRP A 3 9.95 12.98 -9.71
N VAL A 4 11.05 12.63 -9.08
CA VAL A 4 12.21 11.98 -9.68
C VAL A 4 12.58 10.75 -8.84
N ASP A 5 12.06 9.59 -9.24
CA ASP A 5 12.40 8.30 -8.62
C ASP A 5 13.87 7.99 -8.84
N CYS A 6 14.58 7.61 -7.78
CA CYS A 6 16.02 7.50 -7.89
C CYS A 6 16.46 6.23 -8.64
N THR A 7 15.72 5.13 -8.55
CA THR A 7 16.11 3.90 -9.24
C THR A 7 15.77 3.93 -10.72
N ALA A 8 14.66 4.58 -11.09
CA ALA A 8 14.19 4.68 -12.46
C ALA A 8 14.96 5.75 -13.27
N ASN A 9 15.52 6.76 -12.61
CA ASN A 9 16.12 7.93 -13.28
C ASN A 9 17.65 8.04 -13.15
N ILE A 10 18.39 6.99 -12.75
CA ILE A 10 19.86 7.05 -12.56
C ILE A 10 20.56 7.77 -13.72
N ASP A 11 20.22 7.43 -14.96
CA ASP A 11 20.84 8.02 -16.16
C ASP A 11 20.54 9.51 -16.37
N ARG A 12 19.55 10.07 -15.68
CA ARG A 12 19.17 11.48 -15.73
C ARG A 12 19.83 12.31 -14.63
N TYR A 13 20.45 11.67 -13.63
CA TYR A 13 21.08 12.37 -12.50
C TYR A 13 22.46 11.86 -12.10
N ASN A 14 23.05 10.87 -12.77
CA ASN A 14 24.35 10.30 -12.39
C ASN A 14 25.60 11.17 -12.66
N THR A 15 25.43 12.40 -13.17
CA THR A 15 26.51 13.40 -13.28
C THR A 15 25.98 14.80 -12.97
N ALA A 16 26.89 15.72 -12.61
CA ALA A 16 26.54 17.11 -12.31
C ALA A 16 25.87 17.82 -13.51
N ASP A 17 26.39 17.64 -14.73
CA ASP A 17 25.86 18.27 -15.94
C ASP A 17 24.44 17.81 -16.28
N LYS A 18 24.15 16.52 -16.04
CA LYS A 18 22.81 15.96 -16.24
C LYS A 18 21.82 16.54 -15.24
N ILE A 19 22.21 16.66 -13.97
CA ILE A 19 21.40 17.32 -12.93
C ILE A 19 21.15 18.79 -13.31
N ALA A 20 22.18 19.55 -13.68
CA ALA A 20 22.04 20.95 -14.07
C ALA A 20 21.11 21.12 -15.28
N SER A 21 21.22 20.25 -16.27
CA SER A 21 20.34 20.25 -17.46
C SER A 21 18.90 19.87 -17.11
N LEU A 22 18.71 18.86 -16.26
CA LEU A 22 17.39 18.45 -15.78
C LEU A 22 16.72 19.59 -15.01
N VAL A 23 17.40 20.19 -14.03
CA VAL A 23 16.86 21.26 -13.19
C VAL A 23 16.49 22.49 -14.02
N ARG A 24 17.31 22.88 -15.00
CA ARG A 24 16.96 23.95 -15.95
C ARG A 24 15.70 23.62 -16.74
N LYS A 25 15.60 22.41 -17.29
CA LYS A 25 14.41 21.98 -18.03
C LYS A 25 13.15 22.01 -17.17
N VAL A 26 13.25 21.57 -15.91
CA VAL A 26 12.15 21.60 -14.94
C VAL A 26 11.67 23.04 -14.71
N ARG A 27 12.60 23.98 -14.49
CA ARG A 27 12.28 25.41 -14.35
C ARG A 27 11.65 25.98 -15.62
N GLU A 28 12.23 25.71 -16.79
CA GLU A 28 11.76 26.21 -18.09
C GLU A 28 10.32 25.78 -18.39
N VAL A 29 9.94 24.55 -18.03
CA VAL A 29 8.58 24.02 -18.20
C VAL A 29 7.58 24.66 -17.22
N GLY A 30 8.05 25.33 -16.18
CA GLY A 30 7.20 26.04 -15.21
C GLY A 30 6.95 25.29 -13.91
N PHE A 31 7.66 24.18 -13.66
CA PHE A 31 7.67 23.59 -12.32
C PHE A 31 8.41 24.52 -11.35
N ASN A 32 7.95 24.55 -10.10
CA ASN A 32 8.54 25.35 -9.02
C ASN A 32 9.12 24.50 -7.88
N THR A 33 8.97 23.17 -7.96
CA THR A 33 9.36 22.22 -6.91
C THR A 33 9.76 20.88 -7.52
N ILE A 34 10.91 20.35 -7.09
CA ILE A 34 11.37 18.98 -7.37
C ILE A 34 11.17 18.15 -6.11
N VAL A 35 10.66 16.93 -6.28
CA VAL A 35 10.74 15.87 -5.27
C VAL A 35 11.76 14.86 -5.75
N PHE A 36 12.92 14.80 -5.10
CA PHE A 36 13.98 13.85 -5.43
C PHE A 36 13.96 12.69 -4.44
N ASP A 37 13.66 11.48 -4.92
CA ASP A 37 13.77 10.30 -4.08
C ASP A 37 15.24 10.06 -3.71
N VAL A 38 15.51 9.83 -2.44
CA VAL A 38 16.87 9.61 -1.95
C VAL A 38 17.04 8.27 -1.25
N LYS A 39 15.93 7.56 -0.98
CA LYS A 39 15.91 6.20 -0.44
C LYS A 39 14.70 5.46 -1.01
N PRO A 40 14.87 4.73 -2.13
CA PRO A 40 13.82 3.96 -2.79
C PRO A 40 13.49 2.71 -1.98
N ILE A 41 12.57 1.89 -2.49
CA ILE A 41 12.16 0.64 -1.87
C ILE A 41 13.33 -0.34 -1.61
N SER A 42 14.44 -0.25 -2.33
CA SER A 42 15.62 -1.10 -2.11
C SER A 42 16.37 -0.80 -0.80
N GLY A 43 16.05 0.30 -0.10
CA GLY A 43 16.63 0.65 1.19
C GLY A 43 18.02 1.30 1.13
N GLN A 44 18.67 1.29 -0.03
CA GLN A 44 19.95 1.96 -0.25
C GLN A 44 19.73 3.46 -0.49
N VAL A 45 20.69 4.31 -0.13
CA VAL A 45 20.59 5.76 -0.37
C VAL A 45 21.39 6.19 -1.59
N VAL A 46 21.06 7.33 -2.19
CA VAL A 46 21.82 7.87 -3.34
C VAL A 46 22.83 8.95 -2.97
N TYR A 47 22.92 9.34 -1.70
CA TYR A 47 23.87 10.32 -1.17
C TYR A 47 24.94 9.66 -0.28
N PRO A 48 26.09 10.29 -0.04
CA PRO A 48 27.06 9.88 0.98
C PRO A 48 26.43 9.76 2.38
N SER A 49 26.35 8.55 2.90
CA SER A 49 25.76 8.23 4.21
C SER A 49 26.72 7.39 5.05
N GLN A 50 26.71 7.63 6.36
CA GLN A 50 27.39 6.78 7.35
C GLN A 50 26.45 5.70 7.90
N LEU A 51 25.13 5.89 7.75
CA LEU A 51 24.10 5.04 8.34
C LEU A 51 23.48 4.05 7.34
N ALA A 52 23.46 4.35 6.04
CA ALA A 52 22.80 3.53 5.03
C ALA A 52 23.74 3.21 3.86
N PRO A 53 23.64 2.00 3.27
CA PRO A 53 24.46 1.65 2.12
C PRO A 53 24.09 2.51 0.91
N LYS A 54 25.10 2.98 0.17
CA LYS A 54 24.89 3.76 -1.06
C LYS A 54 24.54 2.86 -2.25
N LEU A 55 23.53 3.23 -3.01
CA LEU A 55 23.19 2.63 -4.29
C LEU A 55 24.30 2.96 -5.30
N ARG A 56 24.84 1.94 -5.98
CA ARG A 56 25.94 2.11 -6.96
C ARG A 56 25.53 1.76 -8.38
N ALA A 57 24.54 0.91 -8.55
CA ALA A 57 23.99 0.57 -9.83
C ALA A 57 22.57 0.02 -9.69
N TRP A 58 21.77 0.18 -10.74
CA TRP A 58 20.44 -0.41 -10.83
C TRP A 58 20.09 -0.70 -12.28
N LYS A 59 19.62 -1.93 -12.58
CA LYS A 59 19.20 -2.35 -13.94
C LYS A 59 20.19 -1.95 -15.05
N GLY A 60 21.49 -2.12 -14.80
CA GLY A 60 22.57 -1.80 -15.76
C GLY A 60 22.93 -0.31 -15.85
N LYS A 61 22.33 0.56 -15.04
CA LYS A 61 22.69 1.98 -14.93
C LYS A 61 23.57 2.19 -13.71
N GLU A 62 24.65 2.95 -13.87
CA GLU A 62 25.63 3.19 -12.81
C GLU A 62 25.45 4.56 -12.16
N LEU A 63 25.61 4.59 -10.84
CA LEU A 63 25.73 5.79 -10.03
C LEU A 63 27.14 5.79 -9.40
N PRO A 64 28.06 6.68 -9.84
CA PRO A 64 29.44 6.68 -9.37
C PRO A 64 29.53 6.75 -7.84
N ALA A 65 30.40 5.94 -7.25
CA ALA A 65 30.50 5.76 -5.81
C ALA A 65 30.89 7.06 -5.07
N ASP A 66 31.71 7.89 -5.71
CA ASP A 66 32.21 9.18 -5.23
C ASP A 66 31.29 10.37 -5.57
N PHE A 67 30.39 10.22 -6.55
CA PHE A 67 29.49 11.29 -6.95
C PHE A 67 28.33 11.49 -5.96
N ASP A 68 28.11 12.72 -5.49
CA ASP A 68 26.98 13.09 -4.63
C ASP A 68 25.85 13.77 -5.42
N PRO A 69 24.84 13.01 -5.89
CA PRO A 69 23.74 13.57 -6.67
C PRO A 69 22.83 14.47 -5.84
N LEU A 70 22.62 14.21 -4.54
CA LEU A 70 21.77 15.06 -3.71
C LEU A 70 22.43 16.41 -3.48
N GLY A 71 23.75 16.43 -3.21
CA GLY A 71 24.50 17.68 -3.09
C GLY A 71 24.48 18.51 -4.38
N ALA A 72 24.55 17.87 -5.55
CA ALA A 72 24.39 18.54 -6.83
C ALA A 72 22.94 19.07 -7.03
N MET A 73 21.93 18.27 -6.70
CA MET A 73 20.52 18.67 -6.80
C MET A 73 20.22 19.90 -5.93
N VAL A 74 20.74 19.96 -4.70
CA VAL A 74 20.62 21.11 -3.78
C VAL A 74 21.19 22.38 -4.43
N ARG A 75 22.42 22.31 -4.97
CA ARG A 75 23.08 23.47 -5.60
C ARG A 75 22.29 23.96 -6.81
N GLU A 76 21.91 23.06 -7.69
CA GLU A 76 21.23 23.41 -8.94
C GLU A 76 19.81 23.91 -8.68
N ALA A 77 19.04 23.27 -7.80
CA ALA A 77 17.69 23.73 -7.44
C ALA A 77 17.72 25.16 -6.87
N ARG A 78 18.67 25.44 -5.96
CA ARG A 78 18.89 26.79 -5.41
C ARG A 78 19.25 27.81 -6.49
N ALA A 79 20.21 27.49 -7.35
CA ALA A 79 20.62 28.38 -8.45
C ALA A 79 19.46 28.69 -9.40
N ASN A 80 18.51 27.76 -9.53
CA ASN A 80 17.34 27.90 -10.37
C ASN A 80 16.07 28.37 -9.62
N GLY A 81 16.16 28.70 -8.33
CA GLY A 81 15.02 29.17 -7.55
C GLY A 81 13.88 28.14 -7.41
N LEU A 82 14.20 26.85 -7.49
CA LEU A 82 13.26 25.75 -7.28
C LEU A 82 13.33 25.28 -5.83
N SER A 83 12.16 24.95 -5.27
CA SER A 83 12.08 24.19 -4.01
C SER A 83 12.56 22.76 -4.24
N LEU A 84 13.38 22.22 -3.34
CA LEU A 84 13.82 20.84 -3.34
C LEU A 84 13.30 20.09 -2.11
N LEU A 85 12.34 19.20 -2.34
CA LEU A 85 11.90 18.21 -1.37
C LEU A 85 12.62 16.89 -1.65
N ILE A 86 12.95 16.13 -0.60
CA ILE A 86 13.44 14.76 -0.75
C ILE A 86 12.36 13.75 -0.35
N SER A 87 12.33 12.59 -0.98
CA SER A 87 11.48 11.47 -0.53
C SER A 87 12.27 10.28 -0.01
N LEU A 88 11.71 9.58 0.99
CA LEU A 88 12.27 8.37 1.57
C LEU A 88 11.18 7.31 1.78
N ASN A 89 11.55 6.05 1.62
CA ASN A 89 10.73 4.93 2.05
C ASN A 89 10.95 4.64 3.55
N ALA A 90 9.92 4.76 4.40
CA ALA A 90 10.09 4.60 5.85
C ALA A 90 10.49 3.18 6.27
N PHE A 91 9.74 2.17 5.80
CA PHE A 91 9.86 0.79 6.27
C PHE A 91 10.20 -0.22 5.18
N SER A 92 10.55 0.24 3.96
CA SER A 92 11.09 -0.64 2.91
C SER A 92 12.61 -0.61 2.93
N GLU A 93 13.22 -1.77 3.11
CA GLU A 93 14.69 -1.94 3.15
C GLU A 93 15.17 -2.99 2.13
N GLY A 94 14.40 -3.26 1.08
CA GLY A 94 14.82 -4.16 0.01
C GLY A 94 13.80 -4.33 -1.12
N HIS A 95 14.28 -4.78 -2.28
CA HIS A 95 13.48 -5.08 -3.46
C HIS A 95 13.44 -6.59 -3.68
N ARG A 96 12.25 -7.21 -3.60
CA ARG A 96 12.11 -8.67 -3.58
C ARG A 96 12.33 -9.36 -4.92
N ASP A 97 12.00 -8.72 -6.04
CA ASP A 97 12.27 -9.33 -7.36
C ASP A 97 13.77 -9.47 -7.65
N PHE A 98 14.58 -8.51 -7.19
CA PHE A 98 16.04 -8.52 -7.38
C PHE A 98 16.79 -9.09 -6.18
N ARG A 99 16.11 -9.27 -5.03
CA ARG A 99 16.68 -9.71 -3.75
C ARG A 99 17.86 -8.85 -3.30
N VAL A 100 17.71 -7.52 -3.43
CA VAL A 100 18.72 -6.52 -3.07
C VAL A 100 18.19 -5.64 -1.94
N GLY A 101 19.05 -5.30 -0.97
CA GLY A 101 18.77 -4.31 0.07
C GLY A 101 19.24 -4.74 1.46
N PRO A 102 19.49 -3.79 2.38
CA PRO A 102 20.00 -4.07 3.73
C PRO A 102 19.05 -4.91 4.59
N GLY A 103 17.75 -4.92 4.31
CA GLY A 103 16.77 -5.72 5.05
C GLY A 103 16.99 -7.23 4.93
N TYR A 104 17.76 -7.69 3.94
CA TYR A 104 18.14 -9.11 3.82
C TYR A 104 19.21 -9.55 4.82
N GLU A 105 19.95 -8.60 5.41
CA GLU A 105 20.97 -8.88 6.43
C GLU A 105 20.35 -9.01 7.83
N THR A 106 19.10 -8.61 8.00
CA THR A 106 18.36 -8.58 9.29
C THR A 106 17.00 -9.26 9.17
N PRO A 107 16.94 -10.56 8.83
CA PRO A 107 15.68 -11.29 8.65
C PRO A 107 14.76 -11.27 9.88
N GLU A 108 15.33 -11.16 11.08
CA GLU A 108 14.61 -11.05 12.35
C GLU A 108 13.87 -9.72 12.53
N LEU A 109 14.23 -8.69 11.76
CA LEU A 109 13.58 -7.37 11.78
C LEU A 109 12.52 -7.21 10.67
N GLN A 110 12.41 -8.19 9.78
CA GLN A 110 11.45 -8.17 8.68
C GLN A 110 10.02 -8.34 9.20
N THR A 111 9.06 -7.82 8.44
CA THR A 111 7.66 -8.08 8.72
C THR A 111 7.36 -9.58 8.68
N VAL A 112 6.56 -10.07 9.64
CA VAL A 112 5.96 -11.40 9.62
C VAL A 112 4.50 -11.32 9.17
N LEU A 113 4.16 -12.12 8.16
CA LEU A 113 2.82 -12.22 7.59
C LEU A 113 2.03 -13.33 8.29
N TYR A 114 0.76 -13.05 8.61
CA TYR A 114 -0.23 -14.06 8.96
C TYR A 114 -0.92 -14.56 7.68
N GLU A 115 -0.63 -15.80 7.29
CA GLU A 115 -1.24 -16.46 6.13
C GLU A 115 -2.16 -17.61 6.55
N PRO A 116 -3.20 -17.92 5.76
CA PRO A 116 -4.01 -19.10 5.99
C PRO A 116 -3.42 -20.35 5.33
N GLN A 117 -3.36 -21.45 6.07
CA GLN A 117 -3.32 -22.80 5.49
C GLN A 117 -4.76 -23.32 5.41
N PRO A 118 -5.37 -23.43 4.20
CA PRO A 118 -6.71 -23.98 4.06
C PRO A 118 -6.71 -25.46 4.43
N MET A 119 -7.74 -25.90 5.15
CA MET A 119 -7.92 -27.27 5.61
C MET A 119 -9.37 -27.70 5.38
N ALA A 120 -9.57 -28.88 4.80
CA ALA A 120 -10.87 -29.54 4.86
C ALA A 120 -11.13 -29.96 6.31
N ARG A 121 -12.35 -29.73 6.80
CA ARG A 121 -12.82 -30.19 8.12
C ARG A 121 -14.13 -30.93 7.94
N ILE A 122 -14.14 -32.21 8.35
CA ILE A 122 -15.35 -33.05 8.36
C ILE A 122 -15.56 -33.55 9.78
N ASP A 123 -16.72 -33.21 10.34
CA ASP A 123 -17.16 -33.68 11.65
C ASP A 123 -18.10 -34.87 11.47
N THR A 124 -17.70 -36.05 11.93
CA THR A 124 -18.51 -37.28 11.82
C THR A 124 -19.40 -37.51 13.04
N GLY A 125 -19.37 -36.62 14.03
CA GLY A 125 -19.98 -36.82 15.35
C GLY A 125 -19.14 -37.69 16.29
N ALA A 126 -18.41 -38.68 15.76
CA ALA A 126 -17.44 -39.48 16.51
C ALA A 126 -16.05 -38.84 16.58
N ALA A 127 -15.62 -38.19 15.49
CA ALA A 127 -14.33 -37.52 15.39
C ALA A 127 -14.37 -36.38 14.37
N VAL A 128 -13.46 -35.42 14.53
CA VAL A 128 -13.20 -34.35 13.58
C VAL A 128 -11.97 -34.70 12.75
N HIS A 129 -12.16 -34.87 11.46
CA HIS A 129 -11.10 -35.19 10.50
C HIS A 129 -10.69 -33.94 9.73
N ARG A 130 -9.39 -33.78 9.51
CA ARG A 130 -8.82 -32.62 8.81
C ARG A 130 -7.80 -33.06 7.77
N PHE A 131 -7.76 -32.36 6.64
CA PHE A 131 -6.75 -32.59 5.60
C PHE A 131 -6.35 -31.27 4.91
N PRO A 132 -5.07 -31.04 4.59
CA PRO A 132 -4.63 -29.84 3.89
C PRO A 132 -5.33 -29.61 2.55
N ILE A 133 -5.67 -28.36 2.26
CA ILE A 133 -6.12 -27.92 0.94
C ILE A 133 -5.04 -27.00 0.36
N SER A 134 -4.74 -27.15 -0.93
CA SER A 134 -3.82 -26.28 -1.66
C SER A 134 -4.27 -24.82 -1.64
N GLU A 135 -3.33 -23.87 -1.53
CA GLU A 135 -3.64 -22.43 -1.45
C GLU A 135 -4.34 -21.89 -2.72
N ALA A 136 -4.18 -22.55 -3.87
CA ALA A 136 -4.72 -22.11 -5.16
C ALA A 136 -5.88 -22.99 -5.64
N ALA A 137 -6.92 -22.34 -6.17
CA ALA A 137 -8.02 -23.02 -6.86
C ALA A 137 -7.63 -23.41 -8.29
N ASN A 138 -8.24 -24.47 -8.79
CA ASN A 138 -8.09 -24.99 -10.15
C ASN A 138 -6.62 -25.20 -10.57
N PRO A 139 -5.81 -25.91 -9.77
CA PRO A 139 -4.45 -26.23 -10.17
C PRO A 139 -4.45 -27.13 -11.40
N PRO A 140 -3.36 -27.11 -12.19
CA PRO A 140 -3.27 -27.95 -13.39
C PRO A 140 -3.16 -29.45 -13.07
N GLN A 141 -2.76 -29.82 -11.86
CA GLN A 141 -2.55 -31.19 -11.44
C GLN A 141 -2.85 -31.38 -9.96
N LEU A 142 -3.20 -32.62 -9.58
CA LEU A 142 -3.39 -33.04 -8.20
C LEU A 142 -2.07 -33.58 -7.63
N ILE A 143 -1.75 -33.21 -6.39
CA ILE A 143 -0.64 -33.78 -5.60
C ILE A 143 -1.17 -34.56 -4.39
N PRO A 144 -0.51 -35.65 -3.95
CA PRO A 144 -1.01 -36.51 -2.87
C PRO A 144 -1.14 -35.83 -1.49
N GLU A 145 -0.39 -34.77 -1.26
CA GLU A 145 -0.25 -34.11 0.05
C GLU A 145 -1.38 -33.11 0.36
N SER A 146 -2.21 -32.76 -0.63
CA SER A 146 -3.30 -31.81 -0.44
C SER A 146 -4.54 -32.12 -1.27
N LEU A 147 -5.68 -31.71 -0.76
CA LEU A 147 -6.90 -31.55 -1.54
C LEU A 147 -6.80 -30.31 -2.44
N HIS A 148 -7.49 -30.36 -3.57
CA HIS A 148 -7.51 -29.28 -4.55
C HIS A 148 -8.93 -28.86 -4.82
N VAL A 149 -9.17 -27.55 -4.77
CA VAL A 149 -10.50 -26.99 -4.97
C VAL A 149 -10.67 -26.53 -6.41
N PHE A 150 -11.75 -26.95 -7.03
CA PHE A 150 -12.16 -26.55 -8.37
C PHE A 150 -13.48 -25.79 -8.27
N ASN A 151 -13.43 -24.49 -8.57
CA ASN A 151 -14.61 -23.62 -8.64
C ASN A 151 -14.92 -23.19 -10.10
N ASP A 152 -14.11 -23.67 -11.04
CA ASP A 152 -14.31 -23.51 -12.48
C ASP A 152 -14.61 -24.87 -13.11
N SER A 153 -15.83 -24.98 -13.63
CA SER A 153 -16.35 -26.21 -14.22
C SER A 153 -15.53 -26.73 -15.42
N SER A 154 -14.83 -25.83 -16.13
CA SER A 154 -13.99 -26.16 -17.28
C SER A 154 -12.62 -26.72 -16.90
N ARG A 155 -12.18 -26.52 -15.65
CA ARG A 155 -10.88 -26.93 -15.14
C ARG A 155 -10.92 -28.14 -14.21
N ARG A 156 -12.09 -28.74 -14.04
CA ARG A 156 -12.27 -29.93 -13.20
C ARG A 156 -11.39 -31.09 -13.68
N PRO A 157 -10.81 -31.87 -12.76
CA PRO A 157 -10.01 -33.03 -13.12
C PRO A 157 -10.88 -34.13 -13.72
N GLN A 158 -10.35 -34.85 -14.71
CA GLN A 158 -11.00 -36.04 -15.26
C GLN A 158 -10.87 -37.24 -14.29
N PRO A 159 -11.79 -38.22 -14.32
CA PRO A 159 -11.70 -39.41 -13.48
C PRO A 159 -10.53 -40.32 -13.92
N THR A 160 -9.39 -40.23 -13.23
CA THR A 160 -8.27 -41.19 -13.37
C THR A 160 -8.21 -42.13 -12.18
N PRO A 161 -7.70 -43.36 -12.33
CA PRO A 161 -7.56 -44.30 -11.21
C PRO A 161 -6.84 -43.67 -10.02
N GLY A 162 -7.39 -43.85 -8.81
CA GLY A 162 -6.85 -43.30 -7.58
C GLY A 162 -7.26 -41.85 -7.26
N ASN A 163 -7.94 -41.15 -8.17
CA ASN A 163 -8.58 -39.88 -7.86
C ASN A 163 -9.93 -40.12 -7.20
N PHE A 164 -10.21 -39.34 -6.17
CA PHE A 164 -11.53 -39.22 -5.56
C PHE A 164 -11.90 -37.75 -5.48
N ALA A 165 -13.16 -37.43 -5.74
CA ALA A 165 -13.64 -36.07 -5.58
C ALA A 165 -15.09 -36.01 -5.11
N VAL A 166 -15.41 -34.91 -4.45
CA VAL A 166 -16.76 -34.58 -3.97
C VAL A 166 -17.11 -33.16 -4.34
N THR A 167 -18.39 -32.87 -4.51
CA THR A 167 -18.91 -31.52 -4.64
C THR A 167 -19.56 -31.06 -3.34
N ILE A 168 -19.34 -29.80 -3.00
CA ILE A 168 -20.02 -29.13 -1.89
C ILE A 168 -20.93 -28.02 -2.41
N ASP A 169 -22.08 -27.82 -1.76
CA ASP A 169 -22.99 -26.71 -2.05
C ASP A 169 -22.60 -25.41 -1.33
N ARG A 170 -23.39 -24.35 -1.54
CA ARG A 170 -23.25 -23.05 -0.87
C ARG A 170 -23.34 -23.08 0.67
N ASN A 171 -23.70 -24.22 1.27
CA ASN A 171 -23.81 -24.43 2.70
C ASN A 171 -22.79 -25.44 3.23
N PHE A 172 -21.73 -25.72 2.45
CA PHE A 172 -20.69 -26.73 2.73
C PHE A 172 -21.22 -28.17 2.80
N ARG A 173 -22.42 -28.46 2.29
CA ARG A 173 -22.95 -29.82 2.29
C ARG A 173 -22.44 -30.58 1.08
N ILE A 174 -21.95 -31.79 1.31
CA ILE A 174 -21.54 -32.70 0.25
C ILE A 174 -22.79 -33.14 -0.51
N VAL A 175 -22.80 -32.92 -1.83
CA VAL A 175 -23.94 -33.21 -2.69
C VAL A 175 -23.72 -34.48 -3.49
N ASP A 176 -22.55 -34.59 -4.11
CA ASP A 176 -22.23 -35.66 -5.05
C ASP A 176 -20.74 -36.01 -4.99
N GLY A 177 -20.34 -37.14 -5.55
CA GLY A 177 -18.93 -37.56 -5.60
C GLY A 177 -18.66 -38.57 -6.70
N PHE A 178 -17.40 -38.71 -7.09
CA PHE A 178 -16.99 -39.68 -8.10
C PHE A 178 -15.63 -40.31 -7.81
N GLU A 179 -15.49 -41.52 -8.35
CA GLU A 179 -14.24 -42.27 -8.42
C GLU A 179 -14.13 -42.95 -9.80
N SER A 180 -12.93 -42.94 -10.40
CA SER A 180 -12.69 -43.64 -11.67
C SER A 180 -12.90 -45.16 -11.48
N GLY A 181 -13.85 -45.73 -12.22
CA GLY A 181 -14.22 -47.16 -12.09
C GLY A 181 -15.12 -47.51 -10.90
N GLY A 182 -15.66 -46.51 -10.19
CA GLY A 182 -16.50 -46.69 -8.99
C GLY A 182 -17.85 -45.94 -9.04
N PHE A 183 -18.40 -45.59 -7.87
CA PHE A 183 -19.67 -44.89 -7.71
C PHE A 183 -19.65 -43.53 -8.45
N GLY A 184 -20.68 -43.24 -9.25
CA GLY A 184 -20.78 -41.99 -10.01
C GLY A 184 -19.74 -41.88 -11.13
N SER A 185 -19.86 -42.67 -12.20
CA SER A 185 -18.92 -42.62 -13.35
C SER A 185 -18.99 -41.34 -14.19
N ALA A 186 -19.97 -40.46 -13.91
CA ALA A 186 -20.13 -39.16 -14.55
C ALA A 186 -19.46 -38.06 -13.72
N LEU A 187 -18.85 -37.07 -14.40
CA LEU A 187 -18.30 -35.89 -13.75
C LEU A 187 -19.40 -35.11 -13.01
N PRO A 188 -19.28 -34.88 -11.69
CA PRO A 188 -20.32 -34.22 -10.93
C PRO A 188 -20.36 -32.73 -11.28
N THR A 189 -21.57 -32.19 -11.26
CA THR A 189 -21.79 -30.76 -11.50
C THR A 189 -21.38 -29.95 -10.27
N ILE A 190 -20.56 -28.91 -10.44
CA ILE A 190 -20.25 -27.97 -9.35
C ILE A 190 -21.53 -27.18 -9.04
N PRO A 191 -22.08 -27.25 -7.83
CA PRO A 191 -23.24 -26.46 -7.45
C PRO A 191 -22.94 -24.96 -7.51
N ARG A 192 -23.95 -24.15 -7.83
CA ARG A 192 -23.80 -22.68 -7.82
C ARG A 192 -23.41 -22.19 -6.42
N GLY A 193 -22.30 -21.46 -6.33
CA GLY A 193 -21.74 -20.97 -5.05
C GLY A 193 -21.07 -22.05 -4.21
N GLY A 194 -20.85 -23.23 -4.79
CA GLY A 194 -20.11 -24.34 -4.21
C GLY A 194 -18.78 -24.57 -4.95
N SER A 195 -18.18 -25.73 -4.69
CA SER A 195 -16.95 -26.16 -5.38
C SER A 195 -16.85 -27.68 -5.42
N LEU A 196 -15.87 -28.16 -6.17
CA LEU A 196 -15.45 -29.55 -6.18
C LEU A 196 -14.11 -29.68 -5.47
N LEU A 197 -14.01 -30.60 -4.52
CA LEU A 197 -12.75 -30.94 -3.86
C LEU A 197 -12.27 -32.29 -4.40
N ALA A 198 -11.06 -32.32 -4.93
CA ALA A 198 -10.44 -33.52 -5.47
C ALA A 198 -9.10 -33.82 -4.80
N GLY A 199 -8.80 -35.09 -4.64
CA GLY A 199 -7.52 -35.58 -4.16
C GLY A 199 -7.13 -36.89 -4.84
N ASN A 200 -5.85 -37.20 -4.81
CA ASN A 200 -5.31 -38.52 -5.15
C ASN A 200 -4.54 -39.09 -3.95
N GLY A 201 -4.25 -40.39 -3.96
CA GLY A 201 -3.50 -41.04 -2.89
C GLY A 201 -4.13 -40.78 -1.50
N PRO A 202 -3.36 -40.31 -0.50
CA PRO A 202 -3.88 -40.00 0.83
C PRO A 202 -5.01 -38.97 0.85
N ALA A 203 -4.94 -37.93 0.00
CA ALA A 203 -5.98 -36.91 -0.10
C ALA A 203 -7.29 -37.50 -0.65
N GLY A 204 -7.20 -38.38 -1.65
CA GLY A 204 -8.34 -39.11 -2.19
C GLY A 204 -8.95 -40.06 -1.16
N GLU A 205 -8.11 -40.79 -0.42
CA GLU A 205 -8.55 -41.70 0.65
C GLU A 205 -9.25 -40.96 1.79
N PHE A 206 -8.76 -39.80 2.19
CA PHE A 206 -9.44 -38.93 3.16
C PHE A 206 -10.88 -38.61 2.74
N LEU A 207 -11.09 -38.23 1.47
CA LEU A 207 -12.44 -37.97 0.97
C LEU A 207 -13.26 -39.27 0.95
N ARG A 208 -12.71 -40.37 0.44
CA ARG A 208 -13.40 -41.66 0.35
C ARG A 208 -13.92 -42.14 1.72
N GLN A 209 -13.12 -41.99 2.77
CA GLN A 209 -13.47 -42.45 4.11
C GLN A 209 -14.46 -41.55 4.85
N HIS A 210 -14.41 -40.23 4.60
CA HIS A 210 -15.09 -39.26 5.47
C HIS A 210 -16.14 -38.41 4.78
N ALA A 211 -15.99 -38.14 3.48
CA ALA A 211 -16.79 -37.19 2.71
C ALA A 211 -18.06 -37.83 2.11
N LEU A 212 -18.96 -38.29 2.97
CA LEU A 212 -20.24 -38.88 2.55
C LEU A 212 -21.30 -37.81 2.20
N PRO A 213 -22.19 -38.06 1.21
CA PRO A 213 -23.29 -37.16 0.87
C PRO A 213 -24.14 -36.74 2.09
N GLY A 214 -24.55 -35.48 2.10
CA GLY A 214 -25.32 -34.86 3.19
C GLY A 214 -24.49 -34.36 4.37
N ARG A 215 -23.26 -34.83 4.56
CA ARG A 215 -22.35 -34.31 5.60
C ARG A 215 -21.83 -32.91 5.23
N LYS A 216 -21.33 -32.19 6.24
CA LYS A 216 -20.61 -30.93 6.03
C LYS A 216 -19.12 -31.19 5.84
N LEU A 217 -18.57 -30.63 4.77
CA LEU A 217 -17.13 -30.46 4.57
C LEU A 217 -16.85 -28.96 4.55
N GLU A 218 -16.38 -28.45 5.67
CA GLU A 218 -16.03 -27.04 5.83
C GLU A 218 -14.59 -26.79 5.37
N ILE A 219 -14.35 -25.61 4.81
CA ILE A 219 -12.99 -25.13 4.50
C ILE A 219 -12.59 -24.15 5.61
N VAL A 220 -11.78 -24.63 6.55
CA VAL A 220 -11.26 -23.84 7.67
C VAL A 220 -9.83 -23.39 7.38
N ALA A 221 -9.30 -22.45 8.13
CA ALA A 221 -7.95 -21.92 7.95
C ALA A 221 -7.12 -22.06 9.22
N ASP A 222 -6.01 -22.78 9.16
CA ASP A 222 -5.00 -22.77 10.21
C ASP A 222 -4.03 -21.60 10.01
N PRO A 223 -3.53 -20.98 11.09
CA PRO A 223 -2.62 -19.87 10.98
C PRO A 223 -1.19 -20.32 10.65
N VAL A 224 -0.59 -19.67 9.68
CA VAL A 224 0.82 -19.80 9.32
C VAL A 224 1.47 -18.43 9.42
N PHE A 225 2.58 -18.34 10.15
CA PHE A 225 3.36 -17.11 10.28
C PHE A 225 4.64 -17.23 9.48
N VAL A 226 4.80 -16.36 8.48
CA VAL A 226 5.95 -16.42 7.56
C VAL A 226 6.62 -15.06 7.43
N PRO A 227 7.96 -14.97 7.43
CA PRO A 227 8.64 -13.74 7.06
C PRO A 227 8.23 -13.31 5.64
N ILE A 228 8.07 -12.00 5.43
CA ILE A 228 7.64 -11.44 4.14
C ILE A 228 8.57 -11.82 2.97
N SER A 229 9.85 -12.07 3.24
CA SER A 229 10.82 -12.56 2.24
C SER A 229 10.48 -13.95 1.69
N ALA A 230 9.70 -14.77 2.42
CA ALA A 230 9.23 -16.07 1.98
C ALA A 230 7.97 -16.01 1.08
N ARG A 231 7.45 -14.80 0.80
CA ARG A 231 6.27 -14.57 -0.07
C ARG A 231 6.55 -13.51 -1.14
N PRO A 232 7.56 -13.70 -2.02
CA PRO A 232 8.04 -12.66 -2.95
C PRO A 232 7.00 -12.19 -3.97
N ARG A 233 5.95 -12.99 -4.25
CA ARG A 233 4.90 -12.66 -5.22
C ARG A 233 3.76 -11.80 -4.66
N GLN A 234 3.72 -11.55 -3.35
CA GLN A 234 2.61 -10.79 -2.75
C GLN A 234 2.78 -9.27 -2.85
N GLN A 235 4.02 -8.77 -2.82
CA GLN A 235 4.35 -7.36 -3.05
C GLN A 235 5.83 -7.26 -3.42
N VAL A 236 6.25 -6.15 -4.03
CA VAL A 236 7.65 -5.92 -4.41
C VAL A 236 8.57 -5.52 -3.23
N PRO A 237 8.23 -4.55 -2.35
CA PRO A 237 9.15 -4.13 -1.28
C PRO A 237 9.31 -5.21 -0.22
N LEU A 238 10.51 -5.27 0.36
CA LEU A 238 10.81 -6.00 1.58
C LEU A 238 10.51 -5.08 2.77
N MET A 239 9.32 -5.24 3.36
CA MET A 239 8.86 -4.43 4.47
C MET A 239 9.46 -4.91 5.79
N MET A 240 9.99 -3.98 6.57
CA MET A 240 10.47 -4.19 7.93
C MET A 240 9.31 -4.00 8.91
N ASN A 241 9.43 -4.56 10.12
CA ASN A 241 8.40 -4.41 11.15
C ASN A 241 8.36 -2.95 11.65
N PRO A 242 7.27 -2.19 11.41
CA PRO A 242 7.20 -0.77 11.72
C PRO A 242 7.04 -0.45 13.20
N THR A 243 6.81 -1.45 14.06
CA THR A 243 6.76 -1.28 15.53
C THR A 243 8.03 -1.78 16.22
N HIS A 244 8.94 -2.44 15.49
CA HIS A 244 10.17 -2.94 16.09
C HIS A 244 11.12 -1.76 16.42
N PRO A 245 11.58 -1.61 17.69
CA PRO A 245 12.36 -0.45 18.11
C PRO A 245 13.60 -0.15 17.25
N LYS A 246 14.39 -1.19 16.91
CA LYS A 246 15.56 -1.04 16.04
C LYS A 246 15.23 -0.54 14.62
N VAL A 247 14.07 -0.92 14.08
CA VAL A 247 13.62 -0.48 12.75
C VAL A 247 13.24 0.99 12.81
N VAL A 248 12.45 1.36 13.82
CA VAL A 248 12.04 2.76 14.07
C VAL A 248 13.26 3.66 14.29
N GLU A 249 14.18 3.26 15.17
CA GLU A 249 15.41 4.00 15.47
C GLU A 249 16.25 4.23 14.22
N ARG A 250 16.50 3.16 13.45
CA ARG A 250 17.27 3.24 12.21
C ARG A 250 16.62 4.17 11.19
N ALA A 251 15.32 4.02 10.95
CA ALA A 251 14.61 4.81 9.94
C ALA A 251 14.61 6.32 10.31
N LEU A 252 14.40 6.65 11.58
CA LEU A 252 14.49 8.01 12.09
C LEU A 252 15.92 8.57 12.08
N ALA A 253 16.94 7.74 12.32
CA ALA A 253 18.34 8.15 12.25
C ALA A 253 18.76 8.52 10.82
N VAL A 254 18.37 7.71 9.82
CA VAL A 254 18.63 8.00 8.40
C VAL A 254 17.93 9.30 7.96
N LEU A 255 16.67 9.51 8.39
CA LEU A 255 15.98 10.79 8.21
C LEU A 255 16.76 11.95 8.83
N GLY A 256 17.23 11.78 10.07
CA GLY A 256 18.00 12.80 10.78
C GLY A 256 19.32 13.16 10.09
N GLU A 257 20.04 12.17 9.55
CA GLU A 257 21.30 12.37 8.83
C GLU A 257 21.10 13.21 7.57
N VAL A 258 20.17 12.82 6.69
CA VAL A 258 19.98 13.54 5.41
C VAL A 258 19.50 14.98 5.64
N VAL A 259 18.60 15.19 6.61
CA VAL A 259 18.11 16.53 6.96
C VAL A 259 19.18 17.35 7.69
N ALA A 260 20.12 16.75 8.40
CA ALA A 260 21.24 17.51 8.96
C ALA A 260 22.23 17.96 7.88
N ASN A 261 22.51 17.09 6.90
CA ASN A 261 23.64 17.24 6.00
C ASN A 261 23.34 18.05 4.72
N TYR A 262 22.09 18.06 4.24
CA TYR A 262 21.77 18.63 2.91
C TYR A 262 20.72 19.70 2.98
N ASP A 263 20.99 20.92 2.52
CA ASP A 263 20.12 22.10 2.61
C ASP A 263 18.85 22.02 1.72
N VAL A 264 17.95 21.08 2.07
CA VAL A 264 16.68 20.79 1.41
C VAL A 264 15.52 21.56 2.05
N ASP A 265 14.51 21.88 1.24
CA ASP A 265 13.31 22.62 1.66
C ASP A 265 12.29 21.73 2.38
N GLY A 266 12.43 20.41 2.31
CA GLY A 266 11.55 19.50 3.05
C GLY A 266 11.74 18.02 2.76
N VAL A 267 10.96 17.22 3.47
CA VAL A 267 10.97 15.75 3.40
C VAL A 267 9.57 15.20 3.21
N LEU A 268 9.48 14.18 2.38
CA LEU A 268 8.29 13.36 2.17
C LEU A 268 8.61 11.91 2.51
N TYR A 269 7.75 11.26 3.28
CA TYR A 269 7.72 9.79 3.23
C TYR A 269 6.89 9.32 2.04
N ASP A 270 7.38 8.30 1.34
CA ASP A 270 6.65 7.60 0.29
C ASP A 270 5.50 6.73 0.87
N ASP A 271 4.71 6.09 0.01
CA ASP A 271 3.55 5.25 0.34
C ASP A 271 3.91 4.02 1.20
N ARG A 272 5.21 3.77 1.47
CA ARG A 272 5.73 2.72 2.38
C ARG A 272 5.84 3.15 3.83
N LEU A 273 5.32 4.32 4.22
CA LEU A 273 4.99 4.66 5.61
C LEU A 273 3.70 3.94 6.04
N ARG A 274 3.78 2.60 6.07
CA ARG A 274 2.66 1.71 6.38
C ARG A 274 3.14 0.31 6.74
N TYR A 275 2.24 -0.50 7.30
CA TYR A 275 2.44 -1.95 7.36
C TYR A 275 2.30 -2.56 5.96
N ALA A 276 2.87 -3.75 5.74
CA ALA A 276 2.80 -4.44 4.44
C ALA A 276 1.35 -4.72 3.97
N GLY A 277 0.43 -4.97 4.92
CA GLY A 277 -0.96 -5.26 4.64
C GLY A 277 -1.74 -5.56 5.91
N MET A 278 -2.99 -6.00 5.73
CA MET A 278 -3.86 -6.39 6.86
C MET A 278 -3.31 -7.60 7.62
N ASN A 279 -2.61 -8.47 6.89
CA ASN A 279 -1.91 -9.65 7.38
C ASN A 279 -0.54 -9.35 8.00
N ALA A 280 -0.19 -8.09 8.21
CA ALA A 280 1.09 -7.66 8.74
C ALA A 280 0.90 -6.57 9.82
N ASP A 281 1.75 -6.45 10.83
CA ASP A 281 2.81 -7.37 11.23
C ASP A 281 2.27 -8.34 12.30
N PHE A 282 2.60 -9.63 12.18
CA PHE A 282 2.17 -10.68 13.12
C PHE A 282 3.35 -11.38 13.81
N SER A 283 4.50 -10.69 13.91
CA SER A 283 5.69 -11.19 14.59
C SER A 283 5.47 -11.32 16.09
N GLU A 284 6.33 -12.11 16.74
CA GLU A 284 6.29 -12.29 18.19
C GLU A 284 6.41 -10.96 18.96
N PRO A 285 7.37 -10.06 18.64
CA PRO A 285 7.48 -8.77 19.34
C PRO A 285 6.24 -7.90 19.20
N THR A 286 5.64 -7.86 18.00
CA THR A 286 4.41 -7.10 17.75
C THR A 286 3.22 -7.67 18.51
N ARG A 287 3.08 -9.01 18.55
CA ARG A 287 2.07 -9.66 19.41
C ARG A 287 2.29 -9.29 20.87
N ALA A 288 3.51 -9.41 21.39
CA ALA A 288 3.82 -9.16 22.79
C ALA A 288 3.54 -7.69 23.19
N GLU A 289 3.83 -6.74 22.30
CA GLU A 289 3.48 -5.34 22.50
C GLU A 289 1.96 -5.13 22.50
N PHE A 290 1.23 -5.71 21.55
CA PHE A 290 -0.23 -5.57 21.52
C PHE A 290 -0.91 -6.23 22.72
N GLU A 291 -0.49 -7.43 23.14
CA GLU A 291 -0.99 -8.09 24.36
C GLU A 291 -0.75 -7.25 25.62
N ARG A 292 0.37 -6.53 25.68
CA ARG A 292 0.68 -5.60 26.78
C ARG A 292 -0.28 -4.40 26.79
N GLU A 293 -0.57 -3.82 25.62
CA GLU A 293 -1.52 -2.70 25.49
C GLU A 293 -2.96 -3.13 25.81
N VAL A 294 -3.33 -4.36 25.42
CA VAL A 294 -4.62 -4.96 25.77
C VAL A 294 -4.68 -5.36 27.26
N GLY A 295 -3.54 -5.58 27.90
CA GLY A 295 -3.44 -5.96 29.30
C GLY A 295 -3.72 -7.45 29.58
N ARG A 296 -3.65 -8.32 28.57
CA ARG A 296 -3.77 -9.78 28.72
C ARG A 296 -3.20 -10.53 27.52
N ARG A 297 -2.94 -11.83 27.70
CA ARG A 297 -2.64 -12.73 26.59
C ARG A 297 -3.87 -12.99 25.73
N LEU A 298 -3.66 -13.11 24.42
CA LEU A 298 -4.69 -13.33 23.42
C LEU A 298 -4.63 -14.77 22.88
N THR A 299 -5.77 -15.26 22.40
CA THR A 299 -5.82 -16.44 21.54
C THR A 299 -5.33 -16.05 20.14
N TRP A 300 -4.01 -15.93 20.00
CA TRP A 300 -3.38 -15.43 18.78
C TRP A 300 -3.48 -16.41 17.61
N PRO A 301 -3.78 -15.97 16.37
CA PRO A 301 -4.20 -14.63 15.96
C PRO A 301 -5.72 -14.42 16.00
N ASN A 302 -6.49 -15.46 16.34
CA ASN A 302 -7.95 -15.52 16.22
C ASN A 302 -8.69 -14.41 16.98
N ASP A 303 -8.14 -13.96 18.11
CA ASP A 303 -8.70 -12.85 18.89
C ASP A 303 -8.58 -11.49 18.18
N VAL A 304 -7.62 -11.35 17.26
CA VAL A 304 -7.52 -10.22 16.32
C VAL A 304 -8.42 -10.50 15.12
N PHE A 305 -8.09 -11.48 14.30
CA PHE A 305 -8.97 -12.02 13.26
C PHE A 305 -8.52 -13.41 12.84
N ARG A 306 -9.39 -14.11 12.11
CA ARG A 306 -9.01 -15.31 11.38
C ARG A 306 -9.46 -15.28 9.94
N TYR A 307 -8.71 -15.95 9.08
CA TYR A 307 -9.16 -16.19 7.72
C TYR A 307 -10.34 -17.16 7.68
N THR A 308 -11.20 -16.95 6.70
CA THR A 308 -12.31 -17.84 6.36
C THR A 308 -12.33 -18.08 4.87
N PHE A 309 -12.84 -19.23 4.45
CA PHE A 309 -13.11 -19.52 3.06
C PHE A 309 -14.61 -19.72 2.86
N THR A 310 -15.16 -19.20 1.77
CA THR A 310 -16.50 -19.56 1.30
C THR A 310 -16.46 -20.94 0.64
N PRO A 311 -17.63 -21.60 0.41
CA PRO A 311 -17.66 -22.89 -0.27
C PRO A 311 -17.13 -22.85 -1.71
N ASP A 312 -17.19 -21.71 -2.40
CA ASP A 312 -16.56 -21.48 -3.72
C ASP A 312 -15.09 -21.03 -3.63
N PHE A 313 -14.47 -21.19 -2.46
CA PHE A 313 -13.05 -20.97 -2.18
C PHE A 313 -12.57 -19.52 -2.30
N ARG A 314 -13.45 -18.56 -2.01
CA ARG A 314 -13.05 -17.15 -1.83
C ARG A 314 -12.58 -16.93 -0.41
N ARG A 315 -11.40 -16.31 -0.28
CA ARG A 315 -10.81 -15.92 0.99
C ARG A 315 -11.51 -14.69 1.55
N GLY A 316 -11.81 -14.71 2.85
CA GLY A 316 -12.33 -13.60 3.63
C GLY A 316 -11.71 -13.57 5.03
N ILE A 317 -12.16 -12.62 5.84
CA ILE A 317 -11.72 -12.45 7.23
C ILE A 317 -12.95 -12.48 8.15
N ARG A 318 -12.81 -13.15 9.30
CA ARG A 318 -13.73 -13.02 10.43
C ARG A 318 -13.04 -12.22 11.54
N PRO A 319 -13.54 -11.01 11.86
CA PRO A 319 -13.06 -10.23 13.00
C PRO A 319 -13.14 -11.02 14.32
N GLY A 320 -12.10 -10.93 15.13
CA GLY A 320 -12.09 -11.37 16.52
C GLY A 320 -12.51 -10.23 17.47
N PRO A 321 -12.63 -10.51 18.79
CA PRO A 321 -13.04 -9.51 19.77
C PRO A 321 -12.15 -8.26 19.83
N TYR A 322 -10.88 -8.37 19.44
CA TYR A 322 -9.89 -7.28 19.48
C TYR A 322 -9.58 -6.71 18.09
N TYR A 323 -10.35 -7.06 17.06
CA TYR A 323 -10.12 -6.59 15.69
C TYR A 323 -10.08 -5.06 15.57
N GLN A 324 -11.04 -4.37 16.18
CA GLN A 324 -11.12 -2.92 16.10
C GLN A 324 -9.94 -2.26 16.83
N TRP A 325 -9.60 -2.73 18.03
CA TRP A 325 -8.44 -2.25 18.78
C TRP A 325 -7.13 -2.51 18.04
N TRP A 326 -7.03 -3.61 17.29
CA TRP A 326 -5.87 -3.89 16.45
C TRP A 326 -5.66 -2.84 15.36
N LEU A 327 -6.75 -2.43 14.67
CA LEU A 327 -6.71 -1.38 13.65
C LEU A 327 -6.31 -0.03 14.28
N GLU A 328 -6.92 0.33 15.40
CA GLU A 328 -6.67 1.58 16.13
C GLU A 328 -5.24 1.67 16.66
N TRP A 329 -4.77 0.59 17.29
CA TRP A 329 -3.42 0.50 17.84
C TRP A 329 -2.37 0.62 16.74
N ARG A 330 -2.53 -0.11 15.63
CA ARG A 330 -1.61 -0.02 14.50
C ARG A 330 -1.53 1.39 13.93
N ALA A 331 -2.66 2.07 13.81
CA ALA A 331 -2.71 3.45 13.33
C ALA A 331 -2.10 4.45 14.31
N ALA A 332 -2.30 4.25 15.62
CA ALA A 332 -1.64 5.04 16.65
C ALA A 332 -0.11 4.90 16.59
N LYS A 333 0.42 3.68 16.40
CA LYS A 333 1.88 3.46 16.29
C LYS A 333 2.51 4.16 15.10
N LEU A 334 1.85 4.18 13.94
CA LEU A 334 2.35 4.97 12.81
C LEU A 334 2.24 6.47 13.05
N THR A 335 1.21 6.93 13.77
CA THR A 335 1.08 8.33 14.18
C THR A 335 2.22 8.78 15.09
N GLU A 336 2.60 7.93 16.06
CA GLU A 336 3.76 8.15 16.93
C GLU A 336 5.04 8.31 16.09
N TYR A 337 5.26 7.42 15.12
CA TYR A 337 6.39 7.53 14.19
C TYR A 337 6.38 8.84 13.39
N VAL A 338 5.23 9.22 12.81
CA VAL A 338 5.08 10.46 12.03
C VAL A 338 5.37 11.69 12.89
N ARG A 339 4.91 11.72 14.13
CA ARG A 339 5.22 12.80 15.08
C ARG A 339 6.71 12.85 15.43
N ALA A 340 7.33 11.70 15.66
CA ALA A 340 8.77 11.62 15.93
C ALA A 340 9.60 12.12 14.73
N ALA A 341 9.23 11.70 13.51
CA ALA A 341 9.86 12.15 12.28
C ALA A 341 9.70 13.66 12.09
N ARG A 342 8.50 14.23 12.29
CA ARG A 342 8.28 15.68 12.25
C ARG A 342 9.20 16.41 13.23
N THR A 343 9.28 15.93 14.47
CA THR A 343 10.13 16.52 15.51
C THR A 343 11.60 16.54 15.06
N ILE A 344 12.10 15.44 14.50
CA ILE A 344 13.47 15.38 13.97
C ILE A 344 13.65 16.41 12.85
N VAL A 345 12.78 16.43 11.85
CA VAL A 345 12.86 17.39 10.72
C VAL A 345 12.90 18.82 11.25
N LYS A 346 11.94 19.20 12.11
CA LYS A 346 11.84 20.58 12.62
C LYS A 346 12.98 20.96 13.55
N SER A 347 13.54 20.00 14.31
CA SER A 347 14.69 20.25 15.19
C SER A 347 15.98 20.55 14.40
N LYS A 348 16.15 19.90 13.25
CA LYS A 348 17.32 20.08 12.38
C LYS A 348 17.14 21.25 11.42
N ARG A 349 15.93 21.39 10.86
CA ARG A 349 15.53 22.47 9.94
C ARG A 349 14.13 22.98 10.27
N PRO A 350 13.99 24.04 11.08
CA PRO A 350 12.68 24.56 11.49
C PRO A 350 11.77 24.98 10.33
N GLN A 351 12.37 25.45 9.23
CA GLN A 351 11.64 25.91 8.03
C GLN A 351 11.34 24.78 7.04
N ALA A 352 11.98 23.62 7.15
CA ALA A 352 11.79 22.53 6.21
C ALA A 352 10.38 21.94 6.36
N VAL A 353 9.68 21.73 5.25
CA VAL A 353 8.35 21.11 5.27
C VAL A 353 8.47 19.60 5.52
N PHE A 354 7.49 19.04 6.23
CA PHE A 354 7.38 17.60 6.42
C PHE A 354 6.04 17.10 5.89
N GLY A 355 6.06 16.06 5.06
CA GLY A 355 4.86 15.53 4.45
C GLY A 355 4.91 14.04 4.17
N VAL A 356 3.85 13.55 3.56
CA VAL A 356 3.74 12.17 3.10
C VAL A 356 3.13 12.12 1.71
N TYR A 357 3.54 11.13 0.93
CA TYR A 357 2.83 10.63 -0.22
C TYR A 357 2.00 9.41 0.22
N ALA A 358 0.77 9.32 -0.27
CA ALA A 358 -0.18 8.26 0.04
C ALA A 358 -1.00 7.91 -1.22
N GLY A 359 -1.50 6.68 -1.38
CA GLY A 359 -2.55 6.40 -2.36
C GLY A 359 -3.88 7.07 -2.00
N SER A 360 -4.67 7.55 -2.97
CA SER A 360 -5.91 8.29 -2.70
C SER A 360 -7.08 7.44 -2.17
N TRP A 361 -6.90 6.11 -2.09
CA TRP A 361 -7.92 5.13 -1.70
C TRP A 361 -8.09 4.99 -0.18
N TYR A 362 -8.39 6.06 0.55
CA TYR A 362 -8.48 6.04 2.03
C TYR A 362 -9.34 4.91 2.63
N GLY A 363 -10.36 4.43 1.91
CA GLY A 363 -11.27 3.38 2.37
C GLY A 363 -10.64 2.02 2.72
N GLU A 364 -9.40 1.73 2.30
CA GLU A 364 -8.69 0.50 2.70
C GLU A 364 -7.51 0.77 3.65
N TYR A 365 -7.32 2.02 4.10
CA TYR A 365 -6.15 2.41 4.90
C TYR A 365 -6.09 1.76 6.28
N ALA A 366 -7.23 1.37 6.83
CA ALA A 366 -7.27 0.59 8.08
C ALA A 366 -6.44 -0.69 7.98
N GLY A 367 -6.43 -1.35 6.82
CA GLY A 367 -5.65 -2.57 6.61
C GLY A 367 -4.14 -2.37 6.65
N ILE A 368 -3.66 -1.16 6.33
CA ILE A 368 -2.24 -0.83 6.27
C ILE A 368 -1.77 0.06 7.42
N GLY A 369 -2.69 0.41 8.34
CA GLY A 369 -2.42 1.16 9.58
C GLY A 369 -1.98 2.62 9.37
N SER A 370 -1.92 3.13 8.15
CA SER A 370 -1.61 4.55 7.92
C SER A 370 -2.89 5.37 8.01
N ASN A 371 -2.84 6.57 8.58
CA ASN A 371 -4.02 7.42 8.76
C ASN A 371 -3.67 8.89 8.52
N TYR A 372 -3.66 9.29 7.24
CA TYR A 372 -3.38 10.67 6.85
C TYR A 372 -4.55 11.63 7.09
N ALA A 373 -5.64 11.20 7.73
CA ALA A 373 -6.79 12.05 7.99
C ALA A 373 -6.52 13.09 9.09
N ALA A 374 -7.28 14.18 9.04
CA ALA A 374 -7.44 15.06 10.18
C ALA A 374 -8.14 14.30 11.33
N PRO A 375 -7.73 14.49 12.59
CA PRO A 375 -8.45 13.90 13.72
C PRO A 375 -9.93 14.29 13.81
N SER A 376 -10.29 15.46 13.27
CA SER A 376 -11.67 15.96 13.20
C SER A 376 -12.47 15.43 12.01
N PHE A 377 -11.87 14.64 11.11
CA PHE A 377 -12.55 14.15 9.92
C PHE A 377 -13.63 13.12 10.28
N GLU A 378 -14.87 13.39 9.87
CA GLU A 378 -16.03 12.52 10.10
C GLU A 378 -16.50 11.90 8.78
N GLY A 379 -15.75 10.90 8.29
CA GLY A 379 -16.13 10.12 7.11
C GLY A 379 -16.92 8.86 7.48
N GLY A 380 -17.88 8.47 6.65
CA GLY A 380 -18.69 7.25 6.80
C GLY A 380 -17.94 5.94 6.51
N PHE A 381 -16.71 5.79 7.01
CA PHE A 381 -15.90 4.58 6.88
C PHE A 381 -16.16 3.64 8.05
N TRP A 382 -16.37 2.34 7.76
CA TRP A 382 -16.75 1.34 8.77
C TRP A 382 -15.74 1.19 9.93
N PHE A 383 -14.47 1.54 9.70
CA PHE A 383 -13.39 1.45 10.69
C PHE A 383 -13.16 2.73 11.49
N ALA A 384 -13.75 3.87 11.08
CA ALA A 384 -13.43 5.20 11.59
C ALA A 384 -14.16 5.52 12.91
N THR A 385 -13.93 4.69 13.93
CA THR A 385 -14.36 4.96 15.31
C THR A 385 -13.76 6.27 15.85
N SER A 386 -14.30 6.78 16.96
CA SER A 386 -13.73 7.96 17.63
C SER A 386 -12.27 7.75 18.04
N GLU A 387 -11.91 6.54 18.46
CA GLU A 387 -10.56 6.13 18.80
C GLU A 387 -9.66 6.09 17.57
N TYR A 388 -10.12 5.47 16.47
CA TYR A 388 -9.35 5.43 15.21
C TYR A 388 -9.10 6.84 14.69
N ARG A 389 -10.10 7.72 14.70
CA ARG A 389 -9.93 9.11 14.25
C ARG A 389 -8.85 9.87 15.01
N ARG A 390 -8.64 9.61 16.30
CA ARG A 390 -7.56 10.24 17.09
C ARG A 390 -6.16 9.88 16.60
N SER A 391 -6.02 8.79 15.85
CA SER A 391 -4.78 8.44 15.14
C SER A 391 -4.59 9.18 13.81
N GLY A 392 -5.48 10.11 13.43
CA GLY A 392 -5.25 10.96 12.28
C GLY A 392 -3.99 11.79 12.47
N PHE A 393 -3.04 11.72 11.53
CA PHE A 393 -1.77 12.45 11.64
C PHE A 393 -1.65 13.67 10.73
N ALA A 394 -2.74 14.12 10.06
CA ALA A 394 -2.68 15.29 9.17
C ALA A 394 -2.14 16.56 9.86
N ASP A 395 -2.39 16.73 11.16
CA ASP A 395 -1.86 17.83 11.98
C ASP A 395 -0.33 17.85 12.04
N SER A 396 0.31 16.71 11.83
CA SER A 396 1.76 16.57 11.80
C SER A 396 2.34 16.84 10.41
N LEU A 397 1.52 17.05 9.38
CA LEU A 397 1.98 17.23 8.01
C LEU A 397 1.87 18.69 7.58
N ASP A 398 2.92 19.26 6.99
CA ASP A 398 2.81 20.53 6.28
C ASP A 398 2.23 20.33 4.87
N LEU A 399 2.43 19.15 4.28
CA LEU A 399 1.86 18.79 2.99
C LEU A 399 1.53 17.29 2.87
N LEU A 400 0.51 16.99 2.09
CA LEU A 400 0.03 15.66 1.75
C LEU A 400 -0.05 15.56 0.21
N ILE A 401 0.58 14.54 -0.36
CA ILE A 401 0.41 14.21 -1.77
C ILE A 401 -0.38 12.91 -1.84
N THR A 402 -1.43 12.87 -2.66
CA THR A 402 -2.21 11.65 -2.87
C THR A 402 -2.15 11.17 -4.31
N GLY A 403 -1.83 9.89 -4.52
CA GLY A 403 -1.80 9.25 -5.83
C GLY A 403 -3.18 9.16 -6.45
N CYS A 404 -3.56 10.17 -7.22
CA CYS A 404 -4.77 10.22 -8.02
C CYS A 404 -4.48 9.61 -9.41
N TYR A 405 -3.92 8.40 -9.42
CA TYR A 405 -3.42 7.73 -10.62
C TYR A 405 -4.56 7.07 -11.39
N TYR A 406 -5.39 7.90 -12.00
CA TYR A 406 -6.58 7.50 -12.74
C TYR A 406 -6.55 8.03 -14.18
N PRO A 407 -6.94 7.21 -15.18
CA PRO A 407 -7.01 7.66 -16.56
C PRO A 407 -8.16 8.66 -16.80
N THR A 408 -9.19 8.61 -15.97
CA THR A 408 -10.37 9.48 -16.05
C THR A 408 -10.15 10.78 -15.27
N ALA A 409 -10.32 11.94 -15.90
CA ALA A 409 -10.01 13.22 -15.29
C ALA A 409 -11.13 13.72 -14.37
N THR A 410 -12.38 13.73 -14.83
CA THR A 410 -13.51 14.38 -14.12
C THR A 410 -14.59 13.40 -13.70
N VAL A 411 -15.44 13.84 -12.77
CA VAL A 411 -16.65 13.09 -12.37
C VAL A 411 -17.60 12.90 -13.55
N PHE A 412 -17.76 13.93 -14.40
CA PHE A 412 -18.62 13.84 -15.57
C PHE A 412 -18.11 12.82 -16.59
N GLU A 413 -16.81 12.79 -16.87
CA GLU A 413 -16.21 11.80 -17.76
C GLU A 413 -16.40 10.38 -17.20
N ALA A 414 -16.28 10.19 -15.88
CA ALA A 414 -16.55 8.90 -15.24
C ALA A 414 -18.01 8.47 -15.42
N MET A 415 -18.96 9.38 -15.22
CA MET A 415 -20.39 9.12 -15.43
C MET A 415 -20.72 8.79 -16.89
N GLU A 416 -20.12 9.50 -17.85
CA GLU A 416 -20.33 9.28 -19.29
C GLU A 416 -19.79 7.92 -19.76
N THR A 417 -18.80 7.37 -19.06
CA THR A 417 -18.08 6.14 -19.46
C THR A 417 -18.35 4.94 -18.56
N ASP A 418 -19.35 5.02 -17.67
CA ASP A 418 -19.72 3.96 -16.70
C ASP A 418 -18.54 3.52 -15.81
N VAL A 419 -17.65 4.47 -15.49
CA VAL A 419 -16.57 4.31 -14.53
C VAL A 419 -17.04 4.82 -13.17
N SER A 420 -16.65 4.15 -12.08
CA SER A 420 -16.91 4.66 -10.72
C SER A 420 -16.39 6.09 -10.60
N ILE A 421 -17.22 7.02 -10.11
CA ILE A 421 -16.78 8.43 -9.92
C ILE A 421 -15.57 8.53 -8.97
N GLY A 422 -15.42 7.55 -8.07
CA GLY A 422 -14.26 7.42 -7.18
C GLY A 422 -12.94 7.14 -7.90
N HIS A 423 -13.01 6.73 -9.17
CA HIS A 423 -11.88 6.45 -10.05
C HIS A 423 -11.60 7.61 -11.01
N SER A 424 -11.98 8.83 -10.64
CA SER A 424 -11.61 10.06 -11.35
C SER A 424 -10.58 10.87 -10.56
N VAL A 425 -9.71 11.61 -11.27
CA VAL A 425 -8.73 12.51 -10.65
C VAL A 425 -9.41 13.57 -9.79
N GLU A 426 -10.46 14.21 -10.32
CA GLU A 426 -11.21 15.27 -9.63
C GLU A 426 -11.78 14.80 -8.29
N TYR A 427 -12.50 13.67 -8.27
CA TYR A 427 -13.11 13.17 -7.06
C TYR A 427 -12.06 12.68 -6.06
N ALA A 428 -11.02 11.98 -6.53
CA ALA A 428 -9.94 11.50 -5.68
C ALA A 428 -9.19 12.65 -5.00
N GLY A 429 -8.92 13.74 -5.73
CA GLY A 429 -8.33 14.96 -5.21
C GLY A 429 -9.23 15.66 -4.19
N TYR A 430 -10.52 15.79 -4.52
CA TYR A 430 -11.52 16.37 -3.62
C TYR A 430 -11.60 15.60 -2.30
N LEU A 431 -11.72 14.27 -2.37
CA LEU A 431 -11.79 13.39 -1.22
C LEU A 431 -10.53 13.51 -0.35
N SER A 432 -9.36 13.51 -0.97
CA SER A 432 -8.08 13.65 -0.27
C SER A 432 -7.97 14.98 0.47
N ASN A 433 -8.44 16.06 -0.16
CA ASN A 433 -8.47 17.40 0.45
C ASN A 433 -9.45 17.47 1.64
N GLN A 434 -10.63 16.83 1.53
CA GLN A 434 -11.58 16.72 2.63
C GLN A 434 -11.03 15.90 3.81
N ILE A 435 -10.35 14.79 3.52
CA ILE A 435 -9.74 13.94 4.55
C ILE A 435 -8.62 14.68 5.28
N ALA A 436 -7.80 15.44 4.56
CA ALA A 436 -6.75 16.27 5.16
C ALA A 436 -7.31 17.40 6.05
N GLY A 437 -8.56 17.82 5.82
CA GLY A 437 -9.33 18.68 6.73
C GLY A 437 -8.68 20.03 7.02
N ASP A 438 -8.11 20.69 6.01
CA ASP A 438 -7.34 21.94 6.12
C ASP A 438 -6.13 21.86 7.08
N ARG A 439 -5.71 20.64 7.46
CA ARG A 439 -4.55 20.42 8.33
C ARG A 439 -3.25 20.39 7.54
N ALA A 440 -3.26 20.11 6.24
CA ALA A 440 -2.07 20.11 5.40
C ALA A 440 -2.40 20.61 4.00
N TRP A 441 -1.41 21.15 3.28
CA TRP A 441 -1.57 21.40 1.86
C TRP A 441 -1.74 20.08 1.11
N THR A 442 -2.81 19.92 0.36
CA THR A 442 -3.08 18.69 -0.40
C THR A 442 -2.72 18.89 -1.87
N TYR A 443 -2.04 17.90 -2.45
CA TYR A 443 -1.69 17.86 -3.87
C TYR A 443 -2.14 16.53 -4.47
N ALA A 444 -2.80 16.59 -5.63
CA ALA A 444 -3.06 15.39 -6.41
C ALA A 444 -1.80 14.98 -7.20
N GLY A 445 -1.40 13.72 -7.05
CA GLY A 445 -0.36 13.08 -7.83
C GLY A 445 -0.94 12.46 -9.10
N ILE A 446 -0.34 12.73 -10.26
CA ILE A 446 -0.76 12.23 -11.57
C ILE A 446 0.35 11.36 -12.15
N MET A 447 -0.01 10.14 -12.57
CA MET A 447 0.94 9.20 -13.17
C MET A 447 0.92 9.29 -14.70
N LEU A 448 2.02 9.70 -15.34
CA LEU A 448 2.12 9.87 -16.79
C LEU A 448 1.77 8.60 -17.58
N MET A 449 2.12 7.41 -17.06
CA MET A 449 1.81 6.12 -17.69
C MET A 449 0.32 5.84 -17.84
N GLN A 450 -0.57 6.61 -17.20
CA GLN A 450 -2.02 6.50 -17.41
C GLN A 450 -2.49 7.12 -18.74
N TYR A 451 -1.63 7.88 -19.43
CA TYR A 451 -1.99 8.62 -20.64
C TYR A 451 -1.11 8.29 -21.86
N PRO A 452 -0.82 7.01 -22.15
CA PRO A 452 0.21 6.63 -23.13
C PRO A 452 -0.12 7.04 -24.57
N ALA A 453 -1.40 7.26 -24.89
CA ALA A 453 -1.89 7.52 -26.24
C ALA A 453 -2.51 8.92 -26.42
N ASP A 454 -2.83 9.66 -25.36
CA ASP A 454 -3.53 10.95 -25.43
C ASP A 454 -2.88 12.01 -24.52
N PRO A 455 -1.97 12.85 -25.06
CA PRO A 455 -1.42 13.98 -24.33
C PRO A 455 -2.47 15.01 -23.88
N GLN A 456 -3.64 15.09 -24.54
CA GLN A 456 -4.72 15.99 -24.12
C GLN A 456 -5.46 15.45 -22.88
N ALA A 457 -5.60 14.14 -22.73
CA ALA A 457 -6.13 13.52 -21.50
C ALA A 457 -5.28 13.89 -20.29
N PHE A 458 -3.95 13.89 -20.46
CA PHE A 458 -3.04 14.34 -19.40
C PHE A 458 -3.28 15.81 -19.02
N GLY A 459 -3.48 16.70 -20.00
CA GLY A 459 -3.83 18.10 -19.74
C GLY A 459 -5.14 18.25 -18.94
N ARG A 460 -6.17 17.45 -19.26
CA ARG A 460 -7.43 17.42 -18.49
C ARG A 460 -7.21 16.92 -17.06
N ALA A 461 -6.39 15.90 -16.87
CA ALA A 461 -6.04 15.40 -15.54
C ALA A 461 -5.29 16.43 -14.69
N LEU A 462 -4.35 17.19 -15.29
CA LEU A 462 -3.69 18.31 -14.60
C LEU A 462 -4.69 19.39 -14.18
N ALA A 463 -5.65 19.73 -15.04
CA ALA A 463 -6.70 20.69 -14.71
C ALA A 463 -7.61 20.19 -13.57
N ALA A 464 -8.03 18.93 -13.63
CA ALA A 464 -8.84 18.29 -12.58
C ALA A 464 -8.11 18.23 -11.23
N ALA A 465 -6.81 17.94 -11.24
CA ALA A 465 -5.95 17.97 -10.05
C ALA A 465 -5.91 19.37 -9.43
N CYS A 466 -5.66 20.41 -10.21
CA CYS A 466 -5.61 21.80 -9.74
C CYS A 466 -6.98 22.36 -9.33
N ALA A 467 -8.08 21.83 -9.86
CA ALA A 467 -9.43 22.20 -9.45
C ALA A 467 -9.84 21.60 -8.11
N SER A 468 -9.29 20.42 -7.78
CA SER A 468 -9.68 19.64 -6.60
C SER A 468 -8.70 19.72 -5.42
N THR A 469 -7.47 20.19 -5.66
CA THR A 469 -6.38 20.28 -4.66
C THR A 469 -5.58 21.57 -4.81
N GLN A 470 -4.67 21.88 -3.87
CA GLN A 470 -3.90 23.15 -3.87
C GLN A 470 -2.64 23.11 -4.77
N GLY A 471 -2.52 22.08 -5.60
CA GLY A 471 -1.49 21.96 -6.62
C GLY A 471 -1.40 20.53 -7.14
N VAL A 472 -0.47 20.30 -8.07
CA VAL A 472 -0.30 19.00 -8.72
C VAL A 472 1.13 18.50 -8.62
N MET A 473 1.29 17.19 -8.44
CA MET A 473 2.55 16.46 -8.55
C MET A 473 2.49 15.55 -9.78
N VAL A 474 3.51 15.60 -10.63
CA VAL A 474 3.63 14.72 -11.80
C VAL A 474 4.61 13.60 -11.47
N PHE A 475 4.14 12.36 -11.59
CA PHE A 475 4.88 11.12 -11.36
C PHE A 475 5.00 10.31 -12.66
N ASP A 476 6.16 9.92 -13.12
CA ASP A 476 7.51 10.22 -12.68
C ASP A 476 8.31 10.68 -13.90
N LEU A 477 9.47 11.32 -13.70
CA LEU A 477 10.40 11.68 -14.78
C LEU A 477 10.69 10.50 -15.75
N SER A 478 10.70 9.26 -15.26
CA SER A 478 11.00 8.08 -16.07
C SER A 478 9.86 7.63 -17.01
N HIS A 479 8.65 8.17 -16.85
CA HIS A 479 7.45 7.72 -17.56
C HIS A 479 7.26 8.42 -18.91
N ASP A 480 8.25 8.30 -19.81
CA ASP A 480 8.26 8.92 -21.15
C ASP A 480 7.96 10.44 -21.12
N ILE A 481 8.43 11.11 -20.08
CA ILE A 481 8.11 12.52 -19.80
C ILE A 481 8.45 13.47 -20.96
N ASP A 482 9.43 13.10 -21.80
CA ASP A 482 9.88 13.90 -22.93
C ASP A 482 8.76 14.15 -23.95
N ARG A 483 7.70 13.31 -23.97
CA ARG A 483 6.50 13.49 -24.80
C ARG A 483 5.52 14.55 -24.26
N TYR A 484 5.64 14.90 -22.98
CA TYR A 484 4.63 15.69 -22.25
C TYR A 484 5.13 17.09 -21.88
N TRP A 485 6.37 17.46 -22.21
CA TRP A 485 6.92 18.77 -21.87
C TRP A 485 6.07 19.94 -22.37
N ASP A 486 5.57 19.87 -23.61
CA ASP A 486 4.76 20.94 -24.18
C ASP A 486 3.39 21.07 -23.51
N VAL A 487 2.78 19.93 -23.13
CA VAL A 487 1.52 19.91 -22.37
C VAL A 487 1.71 20.55 -21.00
N MET A 488 2.80 20.22 -20.30
CA MET A 488 3.12 20.80 -18.99
C MET A 488 3.49 22.28 -19.10
N ALA A 489 4.24 22.68 -20.13
CA ALA A 489 4.56 24.08 -20.35
C ALA A 489 3.31 24.92 -20.62
N ALA A 490 2.34 24.38 -21.36
CA ALA A 490 1.05 25.01 -21.55
C ALA A 490 0.24 25.09 -20.23
N ALA A 491 0.22 24.00 -19.45
CA ALA A 491 -0.51 23.93 -18.18
C ALA A 491 0.08 24.85 -17.09
N PHE A 492 1.40 25.00 -17.04
CA PHE A 492 2.13 25.77 -16.03
C PHE A 492 2.58 27.15 -16.54
N ARG A 493 2.02 27.62 -17.66
CA ARG A 493 2.39 28.91 -18.28
C ARG A 493 2.25 30.13 -17.36
N VAL A 494 1.38 30.04 -16.35
CA VAL A 494 1.20 31.09 -15.34
C VAL A 494 2.11 30.77 -14.16
N PRO A 495 3.16 31.55 -13.91
CA PRO A 495 4.05 31.32 -12.78
C PRO A 495 3.28 31.36 -11.46
N ALA A 496 3.47 30.33 -10.64
CA ALA A 496 2.88 30.24 -9.32
C ALA A 496 3.96 29.88 -8.29
N ARG A 497 3.83 30.41 -7.07
CA ARG A 497 4.63 29.96 -5.93
C ARG A 497 3.89 28.82 -5.23
N ALA A 498 4.59 27.72 -4.96
CA ALA A 498 3.97 26.59 -4.28
C ALA A 498 3.53 26.99 -2.86
N PRO A 499 2.32 26.61 -2.41
CA PRO A 499 1.78 27.10 -1.14
C PRO A 499 2.53 26.58 0.09
N HIS A 500 3.20 25.42 -0.02
CA HIS A 500 4.08 24.91 1.04
C HIS A 500 5.32 25.78 1.30
N MET A 501 5.67 26.70 0.39
CA MET A 501 6.74 27.69 0.58
C MET A 501 6.29 28.91 1.42
N ASN A 502 5.07 28.89 1.96
CA ASN A 502 4.53 29.89 2.87
C ASN A 502 3.97 29.23 4.15
N PRO A 503 4.82 28.92 5.14
CA PRO A 503 4.39 28.23 6.36
C PRO A 503 3.44 29.06 7.24
N GLN A 504 3.47 30.39 7.13
CA GLN A 504 2.57 31.28 7.87
C GLN A 504 1.12 31.11 7.39
N GLU A 505 0.93 30.88 6.09
CA GLU A 505 -0.40 30.74 5.51
C GLU A 505 -1.09 29.45 5.95
N LEU A 506 -0.37 28.32 6.00
CA LEU A 506 -0.92 27.08 6.54
C LEU A 506 -1.30 27.24 8.02
N SER A 507 -0.47 27.94 8.80
CA SER A 507 -0.77 28.22 10.21
C SER A 507 -2.05 29.05 10.36
N ARG A 508 -2.24 30.07 9.51
CA ARG A 508 -3.46 30.89 9.46
C ARG A 508 -4.70 30.06 9.10
N ILE A 509 -4.59 29.19 8.11
CA ILE A 509 -5.69 28.30 7.68
C ILE A 509 -6.08 27.34 8.81
N ARG A 510 -5.10 26.71 9.46
CA ARG A 510 -5.33 25.82 10.61
C ARG A 510 -6.02 26.54 11.77
N SER A 511 -5.57 27.75 12.11
CA SER A 511 -6.22 28.54 13.17
C SER A 511 -7.67 28.86 12.84
N ARG A 512 -7.95 29.31 11.60
CA ARG A 512 -9.33 29.57 11.14
C ARG A 512 -10.18 28.31 11.18
N ARG A 513 -9.62 27.17 10.76
CA ARG A 513 -10.30 25.88 10.80
C ARG A 513 -10.67 25.48 12.23
N ALA A 514 -9.73 25.60 13.17
CA ALA A 514 -9.97 25.33 14.58
C ALA A 514 -11.04 26.25 15.19
N GLU A 515 -11.09 27.53 14.80
CA GLU A 515 -12.14 28.46 15.22
C GLU A 515 -13.53 28.06 14.72
N GLU A 516 -13.64 27.59 13.48
CA GLU A 516 -14.93 27.11 12.94
C GLU A 516 -15.36 25.79 13.59
N GLU A 517 -14.42 24.87 13.83
CA GLU A 517 -14.68 23.63 14.58
C GLU A 517 -15.15 23.92 16.01
N ALA A 518 -14.53 24.88 16.70
CA ALA A 518 -14.94 25.32 18.04
C ALA A 518 -16.36 25.92 18.07
N LYS A 519 -16.86 26.45 16.94
CA LYS A 519 -18.24 26.93 16.77
C LYS A 519 -19.22 25.82 16.35
N GLY A 520 -18.77 24.56 16.28
CA GLY A 520 -19.58 23.44 15.80
C GLY A 520 -19.78 23.40 14.28
N ARG A 521 -19.01 24.19 13.52
CA ARG A 521 -19.10 24.25 12.05
C ARG A 521 -18.11 23.25 11.44
N LEU A 522 -18.51 21.99 11.45
CA LEU A 522 -17.79 20.90 10.79
C LEU A 522 -17.99 20.95 9.26
N PRO A 523 -17.13 20.31 8.46
CA PRO A 523 -17.34 20.21 7.02
C PRO A 523 -18.66 19.49 6.77
N GLY A 524 -19.32 19.80 5.66
CA GLY A 524 -20.58 19.14 5.27
C GLY A 524 -20.43 17.63 5.08
N PRO A 525 -21.56 16.89 5.01
CA PRO A 525 -21.52 15.45 4.82
C PRO A 525 -20.78 15.08 3.53
N LEU A 526 -19.90 14.09 3.63
CA LEU A 526 -19.10 13.58 2.53
C LEU A 526 -19.80 12.40 1.86
N VAL A 527 -20.04 12.49 0.54
CA VAL A 527 -20.37 11.31 -0.26
C VAL A 527 -19.09 10.51 -0.42
N VAL A 528 -19.06 9.25 0.04
CA VAL A 528 -17.93 8.33 -0.14
C VAL A 528 -18.23 7.39 -1.30
N ALA A 529 -17.60 7.62 -2.45
CA ALA A 529 -17.54 6.69 -3.56
C ALA A 529 -16.29 5.82 -3.42
N ALA A 530 -16.39 4.54 -3.75
CA ALA A 530 -15.24 3.65 -3.71
C ALA A 530 -14.17 4.13 -4.71
N GLY A 531 -12.97 4.45 -4.21
CA GLY A 531 -11.76 4.60 -5.02
C GLY A 531 -11.33 3.25 -5.63
N ALA A 532 -10.27 3.24 -6.45
CA ALA A 532 -9.72 1.97 -6.92
C ALA A 532 -8.63 1.50 -5.95
N PRO A 533 -8.80 0.36 -5.24
CA PRO A 533 -7.77 -0.13 -4.35
C PRO A 533 -6.46 -0.38 -5.11
N GLY A 534 -5.32 -0.02 -4.50
CA GLY A 534 -3.99 -0.27 -5.06
C GLY A 534 -3.45 0.80 -6.02
N THR A 535 -4.18 1.90 -6.25
CA THR A 535 -3.62 3.05 -6.98
C THR A 535 -2.57 3.77 -6.12
N GLY A 536 -1.35 3.92 -6.64
CA GLY A 536 -0.22 4.52 -5.91
C GLY A 536 0.79 3.54 -5.30
N GLN A 537 0.75 2.25 -5.66
CA GLN A 537 1.75 1.23 -5.28
C GLN A 537 2.90 1.07 -6.25
#